data_AF-A0A9D9SKE4-F1
#
_entry.id   AF-A0A9D9SKE4-F1
#
_cell.length_a   1.000
_cell.length_b   1.000
_cell.length_c   1.000
_cell.angle_alpha   90.00
_cell.angle_beta   90.00
_cell.angle_gamma   90.00
#
_symmetry.space_group_name_H-M   'P 1'
#
loop_
_entity.id
_entity.type
_entity.pdbx_description
1 polymer ?
#
loop_
_entity_poly.entity_id
_entity_poly.type
_entity_poly.pdbx_seq_one_letter_code
_entity_poly.pdbx_strand_id
1 'polypeptide(L)'
;MNLRPRPTETSTHLPATIGVLSDRLRQAAIGQSHERCVALGLTETSVPELSPAPFSRLIDSRERHRRLYEQAAPVMEMLFEQIVSTRSIVALTDPQGTILHSVGDSGFLERAQQIALAPGVNWSESTKGTNAIGTALFTETPTIVHADEHYVRANHFLTCSAAPIFDHAGQMLGVLDVSGDHRSYHAHTLAMVTMSARMIENQWFADKFRHGLRLHFHRRPEMLGTMREAMVALSPDGKILGANRSALELLGISAAALRMQGLEAVFGITLAGIVDHCRHGTDEPLKLASVLRHEP
;
A
#
# COMPACT_ATOMS: atom_id res chain seq x y z
N MET A 1 37.96 15.23 45.23
CA MET A 1 38.27 15.02 43.80
C MET A 1 37.60 13.71 43.40
N ASN A 2 36.34 13.77 42.98
CA ASN A 2 35.47 12.61 42.74
C ASN A 2 35.62 12.12 41.30
N LEU A 3 36.22 10.94 41.11
CA LEU A 3 36.30 10.26 39.82
C LEU A 3 35.05 9.39 39.63
N ARG A 4 34.18 9.77 38.70
CA ARG A 4 33.07 8.93 38.23
C ARG A 4 33.62 7.81 37.31
N PRO A 5 33.14 6.57 37.40
CA PRO A 5 33.44 5.55 36.40
C PRO A 5 32.68 5.83 35.09
N ARG A 6 33.32 5.54 33.95
CA ARG A 6 32.72 5.61 32.61
C ARG A 6 31.61 4.54 32.46
N PRO A 7 30.47 4.85 31.82
CA PRO A 7 29.50 3.82 31.46
C PRO A 7 30.09 2.93 30.35
N THR A 8 29.97 1.63 30.53
CA THR A 8 30.24 0.61 29.50
C THR A 8 29.17 0.71 28.41
N GLU A 9 29.59 0.93 27.17
CA GLU A 9 28.74 0.86 25.99
C GLU A 9 28.26 -0.58 25.78
N THR A 10 27.06 -0.88 26.23
CA THR A 10 26.29 -2.01 25.69
C THR A 10 25.70 -1.56 24.35
N SER A 11 26.44 -1.80 23.27
CA SER A 11 25.93 -1.77 21.90
C SER A 11 24.78 -2.78 21.79
N THR A 12 23.55 -2.30 21.83
CA THR A 12 22.36 -3.07 21.45
C THR A 12 22.33 -3.19 19.93
N HIS A 13 23.08 -4.15 19.38
CA HIS A 13 22.84 -4.63 18.02
C HIS A 13 21.46 -5.30 17.99
N LEU A 14 20.47 -4.65 17.36
CA LEU A 14 19.30 -5.38 16.88
C LEU A 14 19.76 -6.47 15.88
N PRO A 15 19.23 -7.70 15.95
CA PRO A 15 19.94 -8.86 15.45
C PRO A 15 19.79 -9.02 13.93
N ALA A 16 20.90 -9.37 13.26
CA ALA A 16 20.98 -9.76 11.86
C ALA A 16 19.94 -10.83 11.44
N THR A 17 19.35 -11.53 12.40
CA THR A 17 18.28 -12.52 12.25
C THR A 17 17.01 -11.98 11.57
N ILE A 18 16.61 -10.73 11.82
CA ILE A 18 15.38 -10.18 11.22
C ILE A 18 15.56 -9.95 9.71
N GLY A 19 16.70 -9.40 9.28
CA GLY A 19 17.00 -9.17 7.87
C GLY A 19 17.13 -10.48 7.07
N VAL A 20 17.76 -11.50 7.65
CA VAL A 20 17.88 -12.82 7.00
C VAL A 20 16.52 -13.50 6.84
N LEU A 21 15.61 -13.34 7.82
CA LEU A 21 14.25 -13.89 7.72
C LEU A 21 13.43 -13.15 6.66
N SER A 22 13.53 -11.82 6.56
CA SER A 22 12.84 -11.05 5.51
C SER A 22 13.32 -11.43 4.11
N ASP A 23 14.62 -11.66 3.92
CA ASP A 23 15.17 -12.06 2.62
C ASP A 23 14.72 -13.46 2.22
N ARG A 24 14.66 -14.42 3.17
CA ARG A 24 14.15 -15.77 2.90
C ARG A 24 12.68 -15.77 2.53
N LEU A 25 11.86 -14.99 3.23
CA LEU A 25 10.43 -14.86 2.92
C LEU A 25 10.23 -14.25 1.53
N ARG A 26 11.04 -13.25 1.19
CA ARG A 26 11.06 -12.63 -0.15
C ARG A 26 11.43 -13.66 -1.22
N GLN A 27 12.53 -14.39 -1.06
CA GLN A 27 12.94 -15.42 -2.01
C GLN A 27 11.88 -16.52 -2.20
N ALA A 28 11.22 -16.95 -1.12
CA ALA A 28 10.13 -17.91 -1.21
C ALA A 28 8.93 -17.35 -2.00
N ALA A 29 8.57 -16.08 -1.78
CA ALA A 29 7.49 -15.44 -2.54
C ALA A 29 7.83 -15.30 -4.03
N ILE A 30 9.09 -14.98 -4.37
CA ILE A 30 9.58 -14.94 -5.75
C ILE A 30 9.51 -16.33 -6.39
N GLY A 31 10.00 -17.37 -5.70
CA GLY A 31 9.93 -18.75 -6.20
C GLY A 31 8.50 -19.20 -6.50
N GLN A 32 7.56 -18.91 -5.60
CA GLN A 32 6.13 -19.18 -5.84
C GLN A 32 5.58 -18.39 -7.03
N SER A 33 6.03 -17.17 -7.25
CA SER A 33 5.67 -16.37 -8.41
C SER A 33 6.21 -16.97 -9.71
N HIS A 34 7.46 -17.43 -9.72
CA HIS A 34 8.04 -18.14 -10.88
C HIS A 34 7.25 -19.41 -11.20
N GLU A 35 6.87 -20.20 -10.19
CA GLU A 35 6.02 -21.38 -10.38
C GLU A 35 4.67 -21.04 -11.01
N ARG A 36 4.02 -19.94 -10.59
CA ARG A 36 2.78 -19.45 -11.23
C ARG A 36 3.02 -19.05 -12.69
N CYS A 37 4.12 -18.37 -12.98
CA CYS A 37 4.47 -17.98 -14.36
C CYS A 37 4.67 -19.19 -15.26
N VAL A 38 5.33 -20.24 -14.77
CA VAL A 38 5.48 -21.52 -15.47
C VAL A 38 4.11 -22.16 -15.71
N ALA A 39 3.24 -22.19 -14.70
CA ALA A 39 1.89 -22.74 -14.81
C ALA A 39 1.01 -21.97 -15.83
N LEU A 40 1.29 -20.68 -16.04
CA LEU A 40 0.64 -19.83 -17.04
C LEU A 40 1.24 -19.96 -18.46
N GLY A 41 2.26 -20.80 -18.63
CA GLY A 41 2.91 -21.06 -19.93
C GLY A 41 3.93 -20.00 -20.36
N LEU A 42 4.39 -19.15 -19.42
CA LEU A 42 5.42 -18.17 -19.71
C LEU A 42 6.81 -18.81 -19.68
N THR A 43 7.73 -18.24 -20.46
CA THR A 43 9.15 -18.59 -20.45
C THR A 43 10.00 -17.37 -20.11
N GLU A 44 11.23 -17.57 -19.63
CA GLU A 44 12.17 -16.48 -19.37
C GLU A 44 12.48 -15.62 -20.60
N THR A 45 12.32 -16.21 -21.80
CA THR A 45 12.53 -15.57 -23.10
C THR A 45 11.25 -15.03 -23.74
N SER A 46 10.10 -15.11 -23.04
CA SER A 46 8.84 -14.56 -23.54
C SER A 46 9.03 -13.08 -23.86
N VAL A 47 8.57 -12.65 -25.05
CA VAL A 47 8.59 -11.25 -25.42
C VAL A 47 7.43 -10.56 -24.73
N PRO A 48 7.66 -9.58 -23.82
CA PRO A 48 6.57 -8.90 -23.16
C PRO A 48 5.67 -8.19 -24.17
N GLU A 49 4.35 -8.30 -24.05
CA GLU A 49 3.42 -7.54 -24.89
C GLU A 49 3.52 -6.05 -24.55
N LEU A 50 4.24 -5.27 -25.36
CA LEU A 50 4.47 -3.85 -25.09
C LEU A 50 3.30 -2.96 -25.52
N SER A 51 2.37 -3.50 -26.31
CA SER A 51 1.22 -2.76 -26.84
C SER A 51 0.26 -2.37 -25.71
N PRO A 52 0.03 -1.07 -25.48
CA PRO A 52 -1.02 -0.64 -24.57
C PRO A 52 -2.37 -1.15 -25.05
N ALA A 53 -3.30 -1.36 -24.11
CA ALA A 53 -4.70 -1.56 -24.42
C ALA A 53 -5.19 -0.45 -25.38
N PRO A 54 -6.16 -0.75 -26.27
CA PRO A 54 -6.77 0.26 -27.11
C PRO A 54 -7.18 1.49 -26.30
N PHE A 55 -6.98 2.69 -26.85
CA PHE A 55 -7.21 3.95 -26.14
C PHE A 55 -8.59 4.02 -25.49
N SER A 56 -9.63 3.52 -26.16
CA SER A 56 -10.99 3.41 -25.60
C SER A 56 -11.05 2.59 -24.31
N ARG A 57 -10.37 1.45 -24.24
CA ARG A 57 -10.33 0.62 -23.01
C ARG A 57 -9.60 1.31 -21.86
N LEU A 58 -8.54 2.07 -22.16
CA LEU A 58 -7.85 2.86 -21.15
C LEU A 58 -8.76 3.97 -20.59
N ILE A 59 -9.52 4.66 -21.46
CA ILE A 59 -10.50 5.66 -21.02
C ILE A 59 -11.57 5.01 -20.15
N ASP A 60 -12.12 3.87 -20.56
CA ASP A 60 -13.13 3.15 -19.77
C ASP A 60 -12.58 2.69 -18.41
N SER A 61 -11.34 2.19 -18.36
CA SER A 61 -10.71 1.81 -17.08
C SER A 61 -10.44 3.02 -16.19
N ARG A 62 -9.96 4.14 -16.77
CA ARG A 62 -9.76 5.39 -16.02
C ARG A 62 -11.06 5.94 -15.48
N GLU A 63 -12.17 5.87 -16.23
CA GLU A 63 -13.47 6.33 -15.73
C GLU A 63 -13.97 5.43 -14.59
N ARG A 64 -13.87 4.11 -14.77
CA ARG A 64 -14.23 3.13 -13.72
C ARG A 64 -13.44 3.35 -12.43
N HIS A 65 -12.17 3.73 -12.55
CA HIS A 65 -11.25 3.95 -11.43
C HIS A 65 -10.96 5.44 -11.18
N ARG A 66 -11.82 6.36 -11.65
CA ARG A 66 -11.58 7.81 -11.61
C ARG A 66 -11.28 8.29 -10.21
N ARG A 67 -12.06 7.81 -9.26
CA ARG A 67 -11.90 8.15 -7.84
C ARG A 67 -10.54 7.72 -7.29
N LEU A 68 -9.98 6.61 -7.76
CA LEU A 68 -8.70 6.11 -7.24
C LEU A 68 -7.60 7.01 -7.78
N TYR A 69 -7.65 7.29 -9.08
CA TYR A 69 -6.75 8.22 -9.73
C TYR A 69 -6.77 9.60 -9.06
N GLU A 70 -7.93 10.16 -8.74
CA GLU A 70 -8.06 11.47 -8.09
C GLU A 70 -7.40 11.55 -6.72
N GLN A 71 -7.48 10.48 -5.91
CA GLN A 71 -6.81 10.43 -4.61
C GLN A 71 -5.31 10.06 -4.75
N ALA A 72 -4.94 9.31 -5.80
CA ALA A 72 -3.59 8.86 -5.99
C ALA A 72 -2.66 9.92 -6.60
N ALA A 73 -3.15 10.71 -7.56
CA ALA A 73 -2.31 11.61 -8.35
C ALA A 73 -1.46 12.58 -7.51
N PRO A 74 -2.00 13.30 -6.50
CA PRO A 74 -1.18 14.19 -5.68
C PRO A 74 -0.12 13.44 -4.84
N VAL A 75 -0.44 12.22 -4.41
CA VAL A 75 0.51 11.38 -3.64
C VAL A 75 1.60 10.82 -4.56
N MET A 76 1.26 10.49 -5.80
CA MET A 76 2.24 10.05 -6.81
C MET A 76 3.23 11.16 -7.16
N GLU A 77 2.76 12.40 -7.32
CA GLU A 77 3.62 13.57 -7.55
C GLU A 77 4.58 13.78 -6.37
N MET A 78 4.06 13.80 -5.14
CA MET A 78 4.86 13.93 -3.93
C MET A 78 5.90 12.79 -3.81
N LEU A 79 5.51 11.55 -4.07
CA LEU A 79 6.42 10.41 -4.05
C LEU A 79 7.52 10.56 -5.11
N PHE A 80 7.15 10.98 -6.33
CA PHE A 80 8.10 11.19 -7.40
C PHE A 80 9.13 12.27 -7.06
N GLU A 81 8.71 13.39 -6.45
CA GLU A 81 9.63 14.45 -6.01
C GLU A 81 10.72 13.93 -5.05
N GLN A 82 10.41 12.95 -4.20
CA GLN A 82 11.39 12.35 -3.28
C GLN A 82 12.41 11.45 -3.99
N ILE A 83 12.10 10.97 -5.19
CA ILE A 83 12.91 9.98 -5.92
C ILE A 83 13.38 10.46 -7.29
N VAL A 84 13.16 11.73 -7.64
CA VAL A 84 13.42 12.29 -8.98
C VAL A 84 14.87 12.05 -9.45
N SER A 85 15.85 12.07 -8.53
CA SER A 85 17.27 11.86 -8.83
C SER A 85 17.63 10.39 -9.12
N THR A 86 16.70 9.45 -8.94
CA THR A 86 16.94 8.00 -9.08
C THR A 86 16.62 7.44 -10.46
N ARG A 87 16.15 8.28 -11.41
CA ARG A 87 15.68 7.83 -12.75
C ARG A 87 14.62 6.72 -12.65
N SER A 88 13.58 6.99 -11.86
CA SER A 88 12.48 6.07 -11.60
C SER A 88 11.16 6.61 -12.15
N ILE A 89 10.18 5.71 -12.29
CA ILE A 89 8.78 6.01 -12.57
C ILE A 89 7.93 5.56 -11.40
N VAL A 90 6.93 6.36 -11.06
CA VAL A 90 5.82 5.97 -10.20
C VAL A 90 4.66 5.55 -11.10
N ALA A 91 4.14 4.35 -10.95
CA ALA A 91 3.00 3.83 -11.70
C ALA A 91 1.83 3.48 -10.78
N LEU A 92 0.62 3.78 -11.22
CA LEU A 92 -0.62 3.37 -10.57
C LEU A 92 -1.38 2.42 -11.48
N THR A 93 -1.83 1.30 -10.94
CA THR A 93 -2.60 0.30 -11.66
C THR A 93 -4.01 0.13 -11.12
N ASP A 94 -4.91 -0.40 -11.95
CA ASP A 94 -6.18 -0.97 -11.50
C ASP A 94 -5.97 -2.37 -10.87
N PRO A 95 -7.00 -2.99 -10.25
CA PRO A 95 -6.86 -4.31 -9.63
C PRO A 95 -6.61 -5.45 -10.62
N GLN A 96 -6.62 -5.18 -11.94
CA GLN A 96 -6.26 -6.16 -12.96
C GLN A 96 -4.80 -5.99 -13.41
N GLY A 97 -4.08 -5.00 -12.86
CA GLY A 97 -2.70 -4.69 -13.21
C GLY A 97 -2.53 -3.81 -14.43
N THR A 98 -3.60 -3.20 -14.94
CA THR A 98 -3.51 -2.22 -16.04
C THR A 98 -3.07 -0.88 -15.49
N ILE A 99 -1.99 -0.32 -16.06
CA ILE A 99 -1.49 1.01 -15.66
C ILE A 99 -2.53 2.07 -16.02
N LEU A 100 -3.02 2.79 -15.02
CA LEU A 100 -3.93 3.92 -15.15
C LEU A 100 -3.16 5.22 -15.40
N HIS A 101 -2.05 5.41 -14.68
CA HIS A 101 -1.26 6.63 -14.72
C HIS A 101 0.20 6.35 -14.33
N SER A 102 1.11 7.16 -14.87
CA SER A 102 2.54 7.08 -14.57
C SER A 102 3.13 8.49 -14.46
N VAL A 103 4.03 8.71 -13.50
CA VAL A 103 4.80 9.95 -13.29
C VAL A 103 6.29 9.59 -13.34
N GLY A 104 7.12 10.33 -14.08
CA GLY A 104 8.52 9.98 -14.25
C GLY A 104 9.38 11.04 -14.94
N ASP A 105 10.70 10.86 -14.86
CA ASP A 105 11.70 11.67 -15.57
C ASP A 105 11.57 11.45 -17.09
N SER A 106 11.48 12.52 -17.88
CA SER A 106 11.36 12.46 -19.35
C SER A 106 12.49 11.64 -20.00
N GLY A 107 13.71 11.67 -19.45
CA GLY A 107 14.85 10.90 -19.95
C GLY A 107 14.80 9.41 -19.60
N PHE A 108 14.11 9.03 -18.52
CA PHE A 108 13.79 7.63 -18.22
C PHE A 108 12.50 7.20 -18.94
N LEU A 109 11.56 8.10 -19.19
CA LEU A 109 10.33 7.83 -19.93
C LEU A 109 10.60 7.33 -21.36
N GLU A 110 11.64 7.82 -22.04
CA GLU A 110 12.05 7.26 -23.35
C GLU A 110 12.51 5.79 -23.26
N ARG A 111 13.25 5.42 -22.20
CA ARG A 111 13.61 4.02 -21.94
C ARG A 111 12.42 3.21 -21.40
N ALA A 112 11.55 3.82 -20.60
CA ALA A 112 10.35 3.22 -20.04
C ALA A 112 9.28 2.92 -21.09
N GLN A 113 9.21 3.74 -22.15
CA GLN A 113 8.42 3.47 -23.35
C GLN A 113 8.89 2.19 -24.05
N GLN A 114 10.17 1.79 -23.92
CA GLN A 114 10.69 0.51 -24.43
C GLN A 114 10.26 -0.69 -23.58
N ILE A 115 9.76 -0.47 -22.36
CA ILE A 115 9.40 -1.50 -21.36
C ILE A 115 7.91 -1.53 -21.05
N ALA A 116 7.14 -0.61 -21.63
CA ALA A 116 5.69 -0.54 -21.49
C ALA A 116 5.21 -0.28 -20.03
N LEU A 117 5.93 0.53 -19.25
CA LEU A 117 5.38 1.13 -18.00
C LEU A 117 4.44 2.33 -18.29
N ALA A 118 3.78 2.29 -19.45
CA ALA A 118 2.91 3.33 -19.94
C ALA A 118 1.45 3.03 -19.62
N PRO A 119 0.59 4.06 -19.48
CA PRO A 119 -0.84 3.87 -19.32
C PRO A 119 -1.44 2.94 -20.37
N GLY A 120 -2.30 2.02 -19.92
CA GLY A 120 -2.97 1.01 -20.74
C GLY A 120 -2.25 -0.33 -20.82
N VAL A 121 -1.00 -0.43 -20.38
CA VAL A 121 -0.26 -1.70 -20.39
C VAL A 121 -0.60 -2.51 -19.14
N ASN A 122 -0.80 -3.81 -19.30
CA ASN A 122 -1.08 -4.72 -18.19
C ASN A 122 0.19 -5.39 -17.67
N TRP A 123 0.41 -5.29 -16.36
CA TRP A 123 1.56 -5.82 -15.62
C TRP A 123 1.21 -6.96 -14.65
N SER A 124 0.08 -7.64 -14.84
CA SER A 124 -0.20 -8.89 -14.13
C SER A 124 0.86 -9.95 -14.43
N GLU A 125 1.03 -10.92 -13.51
CA GLU A 125 1.98 -12.03 -13.71
C GLU A 125 1.66 -12.83 -14.98
N SER A 126 0.38 -12.98 -15.34
CA SER A 126 -0.05 -13.66 -16.57
C SER A 126 0.42 -12.98 -17.85
N THR A 127 0.70 -11.68 -17.82
CA THR A 127 1.10 -10.91 -18.99
C THR A 127 2.60 -10.66 -19.03
N LYS A 128 3.22 -10.39 -17.87
CA LYS A 128 4.61 -9.93 -17.78
C LYS A 128 5.54 -10.85 -16.99
N GLY A 129 5.04 -11.99 -16.53
CA GLY A 129 5.75 -12.84 -15.57
C GLY A 129 5.92 -12.15 -14.22
N THR A 130 6.75 -12.72 -13.35
CA THR A 130 7.06 -12.15 -12.03
C THR A 130 7.60 -10.75 -12.17
N ASN A 131 6.90 -9.82 -11.52
CA ASN A 131 7.20 -8.40 -11.44
C ASN A 131 6.48 -7.86 -10.19
N ALA A 132 6.91 -6.72 -9.65
CA ALA A 132 6.39 -6.27 -8.36
C ALA A 132 4.88 -5.95 -8.38
N ILE A 133 4.35 -5.39 -9.48
CA ILE A 133 2.92 -5.12 -9.63
C ILE A 133 2.12 -6.43 -9.59
N GLY A 134 2.43 -7.35 -10.49
CA GLY A 134 1.73 -8.63 -10.62
C GLY A 134 1.80 -9.46 -9.34
N THR A 135 2.96 -9.49 -8.70
CA THR A 135 3.15 -10.24 -7.45
C THR A 135 2.42 -9.58 -6.29
N ALA A 136 2.43 -8.25 -6.16
CA ALA A 136 1.67 -7.54 -5.13
C ALA A 136 0.15 -7.69 -5.30
N LEU A 137 -0.35 -7.76 -6.54
CA LEU A 137 -1.77 -8.07 -6.83
C LEU A 137 -2.15 -9.45 -6.32
N PHE A 138 -1.26 -10.44 -6.42
CA PHE A 138 -1.52 -11.81 -5.99
C PHE A 138 -1.34 -12.00 -4.48
N THR A 139 -0.26 -11.48 -3.90
CA THR A 139 0.07 -11.70 -2.49
C THR A 139 -0.67 -10.76 -1.55
N GLU A 140 -1.24 -9.67 -2.06
CA GLU A 140 -1.85 -8.60 -1.28
C GLU A 140 -0.87 -7.96 -0.27
N THR A 141 0.43 -8.02 -0.56
CA THR A 141 1.50 -7.48 0.29
C THR A 141 2.45 -6.57 -0.48
N PRO A 142 3.08 -5.58 0.19
CA PRO A 142 4.20 -4.85 -0.39
C PRO A 142 5.29 -5.82 -0.86
N THR A 143 5.79 -5.61 -2.08
CA THR A 143 6.67 -6.54 -2.78
C THR A 143 7.81 -5.81 -3.46
N ILE A 144 9.02 -6.38 -3.36
CA ILE A 144 10.18 -5.98 -4.16
C ILE A 144 10.48 -7.10 -5.14
N VAL A 145 10.70 -6.75 -6.40
CA VAL A 145 11.28 -7.64 -7.41
C VAL A 145 12.51 -6.93 -7.98
N HIS A 146 13.66 -7.55 -7.85
CA HIS A 146 14.95 -6.97 -8.18
C HIS A 146 15.68 -7.80 -9.23
N ALA A 147 16.07 -7.15 -10.32
CA ALA A 147 16.91 -7.72 -11.37
C ALA A 147 16.40 -9.09 -11.86
N ASP A 148 17.19 -10.15 -11.70
CA ASP A 148 16.94 -11.52 -12.14
C ASP A 148 15.82 -12.25 -11.39
N GLU A 149 15.21 -11.60 -10.40
CA GLU A 149 13.96 -12.06 -9.80
C GLU A 149 12.76 -11.83 -10.71
N HIS A 150 12.87 -10.92 -11.68
CA HIS A 150 11.87 -10.83 -12.74
C HIS A 150 11.90 -12.13 -13.55
N TYR A 151 10.75 -12.74 -13.77
CA TYR A 151 10.72 -14.01 -14.49
C TYR A 151 11.16 -13.86 -15.95
N VAL A 152 10.81 -12.75 -16.60
CA VAL A 152 11.17 -12.47 -17.99
C VAL A 152 12.49 -11.70 -18.04
N ARG A 153 13.48 -12.24 -18.79
CA ARG A 153 14.83 -11.67 -18.92
C ARG A 153 14.86 -10.24 -19.42
N ALA A 154 13.91 -9.87 -20.28
CA ALA A 154 13.77 -8.51 -20.77
C ALA A 154 13.59 -7.50 -19.62
N ASN A 155 13.09 -7.91 -18.46
CA ASN A 155 12.84 -7.04 -17.30
C ASN A 155 14.00 -7.03 -16.28
N HIS A 156 15.09 -7.81 -16.48
CA HIS A 156 16.17 -7.95 -15.49
C HIS A 156 16.96 -6.67 -15.20
N PHE A 157 16.82 -5.64 -16.03
CA PHE A 157 17.45 -4.36 -15.74
C PHE A 157 16.66 -3.51 -14.73
N LEU A 158 15.44 -3.94 -14.36
CA LEU A 158 14.56 -3.23 -13.45
C LEU A 158 14.79 -3.62 -12.00
N THR A 159 14.52 -2.66 -11.12
CA THR A 159 14.13 -2.92 -9.75
C THR A 159 12.80 -2.25 -9.48
N CYS A 160 11.87 -3.01 -8.92
CA CYS A 160 10.49 -2.59 -8.71
C CYS A 160 10.13 -2.72 -7.23
N SER A 161 9.41 -1.74 -6.71
CA SER A 161 8.87 -1.72 -5.36
C SER A 161 7.40 -1.36 -5.44
N ALA A 162 6.54 -2.31 -5.11
CA ALA A 162 5.10 -2.17 -5.25
C ALA A 162 4.39 -2.33 -3.91
N ALA A 163 3.31 -1.57 -3.71
CA ALA A 163 2.42 -1.74 -2.56
C ALA A 163 0.94 -1.73 -3.01
N PRO A 164 0.14 -2.69 -2.56
CA PRO A 164 -1.30 -2.70 -2.83
C PRO A 164 -2.01 -1.58 -2.09
N ILE A 165 -3.11 -1.11 -2.68
CA ILE A 165 -4.03 -0.10 -2.16
C ILE A 165 -5.38 -0.78 -1.96
N PHE A 166 -6.00 -0.63 -0.79
CA PHE A 166 -7.31 -1.19 -0.46
C PHE A 166 -8.34 -0.13 -0.10
N ASP A 167 -9.61 -0.48 -0.27
CA ASP A 167 -10.73 0.33 0.18
C ASP A 167 -11.11 0.08 1.64
N HIS A 168 -12.17 0.76 2.08
CA HIS A 168 -12.71 0.65 3.43
C HIS A 168 -13.33 -0.72 3.79
N ALA A 169 -13.53 -1.58 2.79
CA ALA A 169 -14.05 -2.94 2.91
C ALA A 169 -12.94 -4.00 2.76
N GLY A 170 -11.67 -3.57 2.66
CA GLY A 170 -10.53 -4.45 2.46
C GLY A 170 -10.43 -5.02 1.04
N GLN A 171 -11.11 -4.42 0.06
CA GLN A 171 -11.02 -4.82 -1.35
C GLN A 171 -9.88 -4.08 -2.03
N MET A 172 -9.13 -4.78 -2.89
CA MET A 172 -8.03 -4.16 -3.62
C MET A 172 -8.54 -3.17 -4.65
N LEU A 173 -8.03 -1.93 -4.57
CA LEU A 173 -8.28 -0.85 -5.52
C LEU A 173 -7.26 -0.83 -6.65
N GLY A 174 -6.05 -1.32 -6.39
CA GLY A 174 -4.95 -1.34 -7.34
C GLY A 174 -3.61 -1.43 -6.64
N VAL A 175 -2.54 -1.20 -7.40
CA VAL A 175 -1.15 -1.20 -6.88
C VAL A 175 -0.46 0.09 -7.26
N LEU A 176 0.25 0.67 -6.28
CA LEU A 176 1.24 1.73 -6.49
C LEU A 176 2.61 1.07 -6.64
N ASP A 177 3.35 1.42 -7.68
CA ASP A 177 4.68 0.89 -7.97
C ASP A 177 5.69 2.00 -8.22
N VAL A 178 6.93 1.76 -7.78
CA VAL A 178 8.10 2.52 -8.21
C VAL A 178 9.05 1.57 -8.92
N SER A 179 9.30 1.88 -10.19
CA SER A 179 10.19 1.11 -11.06
C SER A 179 11.35 1.98 -11.54
N GLY A 180 12.56 1.47 -11.45
CA GLY A 180 13.77 2.15 -11.90
C GLY A 180 14.85 1.17 -12.37
N ASP A 181 16.01 1.70 -12.76
CA ASP A 181 17.18 0.87 -13.09
C ASP A 181 17.67 0.13 -11.83
N HIS A 182 17.91 -1.18 -11.93
CA HIS A 182 18.36 -2.01 -10.80
C HIS A 182 19.65 -1.49 -10.14
N ARG A 183 20.49 -0.74 -10.86
CA ARG A 183 21.70 -0.11 -10.34
C ARG A 183 21.41 1.01 -9.32
N SER A 184 20.20 1.53 -9.33
CA SER A 184 19.71 2.58 -8.43
C SER A 184 18.84 1.99 -7.30
N TYR A 185 19.03 0.71 -6.96
CA TYR A 185 18.28 0.06 -5.88
C TYR A 185 18.52 0.72 -4.52
N HIS A 186 17.43 1.00 -3.83
CA HIS A 186 17.43 1.49 -2.46
C HIS A 186 16.39 0.74 -1.62
N ALA A 187 16.83 0.14 -0.51
CA ALA A 187 15.96 -0.65 0.38
C ALA A 187 14.78 0.17 0.95
N HIS A 188 14.94 1.49 1.07
CA HIS A 188 13.90 2.39 1.60
C HIS A 188 12.78 2.70 0.60
N THR A 189 12.94 2.39 -0.69
CA THR A 189 11.90 2.66 -1.71
C THR A 189 10.60 1.94 -1.40
N LEU A 190 10.65 0.67 -0.97
CA LEU A 190 9.45 -0.07 -0.58
C LEU A 190 8.71 0.60 0.58
N ALA A 191 9.44 1.13 1.56
CA ALA A 191 8.84 1.84 2.69
C ALA A 191 8.12 3.11 2.23
N MET A 192 8.74 3.89 1.33
CA MET A 192 8.12 5.07 0.74
C MET A 192 6.86 4.72 -0.04
N VAL A 193 6.91 3.72 -0.92
CA VAL A 193 5.75 3.25 -1.71
C VAL A 193 4.63 2.75 -0.80
N THR A 194 4.97 2.01 0.26
CA THR A 194 3.98 1.51 1.24
C THR A 194 3.34 2.65 2.01
N MET A 195 4.11 3.67 2.42
CA MET A 195 3.58 4.86 3.08
C MET A 195 2.67 5.66 2.14
N SER A 196 3.08 5.86 0.89
CA SER A 196 2.27 6.52 -0.13
C SER A 196 0.96 5.76 -0.39
N ALA A 197 0.99 4.43 -0.52
CA ALA A 197 -0.22 3.63 -0.64
C ALA A 197 -1.17 3.85 0.56
N ARG A 198 -0.66 3.85 1.80
CA ARG A 198 -1.47 4.17 3.01
C ARG A 198 -2.07 5.58 2.97
N MET A 199 -1.33 6.57 2.46
CA MET A 199 -1.86 7.93 2.29
C MET A 199 -3.03 7.95 1.30
N ILE A 200 -2.92 7.25 0.17
CA ILE A 200 -3.99 7.12 -0.83
C ILE A 200 -5.23 6.46 -0.21
N GLU A 201 -5.06 5.40 0.58
CA GLU A 201 -6.17 4.73 1.27
C GLU A 201 -6.88 5.65 2.26
N ASN A 202 -6.13 6.43 3.02
CA ASN A 202 -6.69 7.39 3.98
C ASN A 202 -7.48 8.49 3.26
N GLN A 203 -6.95 9.02 2.15
CA GLN A 203 -7.66 10.00 1.32
C GLN A 203 -8.93 9.39 0.70
N TRP A 204 -8.84 8.18 0.15
CA TRP A 204 -9.98 7.44 -0.36
C TRP A 204 -11.06 7.21 0.69
N PHE A 205 -10.67 6.84 1.91
CA PHE A 205 -11.58 6.64 3.03
C PHE A 205 -12.25 7.96 3.44
N ALA A 206 -11.46 9.02 3.61
CA ALA A 206 -11.94 10.33 4.02
C ALA A 206 -12.93 10.92 2.99
N ASP A 207 -12.63 10.81 1.69
CA ASP A 207 -13.53 11.24 0.63
C ASP A 207 -14.83 10.41 0.62
N LYS A 208 -14.76 9.10 0.89
CA LYS A 208 -15.93 8.19 0.79
C LYS A 208 -16.96 8.55 1.84
N PHE A 209 -16.47 8.85 3.04
CA PHE A 209 -17.26 9.12 4.22
C PHE A 209 -17.17 10.59 4.63
N ARG A 210 -16.95 11.50 3.66
CA ARG A 210 -16.81 12.94 3.90
C ARG A 210 -18.01 13.58 4.61
N HIS A 211 -19.20 13.01 4.40
CA HIS A 211 -20.47 13.46 4.99
C HIS A 211 -20.97 12.54 6.11
N GLY A 212 -20.23 11.47 6.42
CA GLY A 212 -20.59 10.49 7.43
C GLY A 212 -19.91 10.77 8.76
N LEU A 213 -20.42 10.16 9.83
CA LEU A 213 -19.73 10.13 11.11
C LEU A 213 -18.50 9.24 10.99
N ARG A 214 -17.33 9.77 11.34
CA ARG A 214 -16.07 9.04 11.37
C ARG A 214 -15.49 9.09 12.78
N LEU A 215 -15.11 7.94 13.29
CA LEU A 215 -14.32 7.83 14.52
C LEU A 215 -12.85 7.72 14.16
N HIS A 216 -12.08 8.68 14.66
CA HIS A 216 -10.63 8.70 14.58
C HIS A 216 -10.08 8.24 15.92
N PHE A 217 -9.19 7.24 15.91
CA PHE A 217 -8.63 6.68 17.14
C PHE A 217 -7.21 6.20 16.92
N HIS A 218 -6.47 6.08 18.01
CA HIS A 218 -5.16 5.44 18.06
C HIS A 218 -4.83 5.09 19.51
N ARG A 219 -3.91 4.14 19.75
CA ARG A 219 -3.41 3.81 21.11
C ARG A 219 -2.64 4.96 21.78
N ARG A 220 -2.23 5.95 20.98
CA ARG A 220 -1.41 7.09 21.35
C ARG A 220 -2.05 8.35 20.78
N PRO A 221 -2.53 9.29 21.62
CA PRO A 221 -3.18 10.52 21.16
C PRO A 221 -2.36 11.32 20.13
N GLU A 222 -1.03 11.36 20.28
CA GLU A 222 -0.12 12.08 19.37
C GLU A 222 -0.15 11.60 17.91
N MET A 223 -0.73 10.42 17.64
CA MET A 223 -0.80 9.84 16.30
C MET A 223 -2.10 10.16 15.57
N LEU A 224 -3.07 10.81 16.23
CA LEU A 224 -4.30 11.28 15.58
C LEU A 224 -3.96 12.34 14.52
N GLY A 225 -4.62 12.28 13.36
CA GLY A 225 -4.31 13.15 12.23
C GLY A 225 -3.01 12.83 11.47
N THR A 226 -2.31 11.75 11.84
CA THR A 226 -1.15 11.25 11.07
C THR A 226 -1.58 10.14 10.12
N MET A 227 -0.71 9.73 9.19
CA MET A 227 -0.97 8.58 8.30
C MET A 227 -1.30 7.26 9.03
N ARG A 228 -0.91 7.13 10.30
CA ARG A 228 -1.14 5.94 11.14
C ARG A 228 -2.43 6.02 11.95
N GLU A 229 -3.19 7.09 11.86
CA GLU A 229 -4.47 7.19 12.53
C GLU A 229 -5.42 6.09 12.04
N ALA A 230 -6.16 5.48 12.98
CA ALA A 230 -7.21 4.52 12.66
C ALA A 230 -8.52 5.27 12.48
N MET A 231 -9.25 4.93 11.42
CA MET A 231 -10.54 5.52 11.09
C MET A 231 -11.59 4.44 10.89
N VAL A 232 -12.76 4.62 11.50
CA VAL A 232 -13.97 3.81 11.27
C VAL A 232 -15.12 4.74 10.90
N ALA A 233 -15.87 4.36 9.86
CA ALA A 233 -17.05 5.11 9.42
C ALA A 233 -18.31 4.46 9.99
N LEU A 234 -19.24 5.30 10.43
CA LEU A 234 -20.48 4.88 11.06
C LEU A 234 -21.69 5.36 10.25
N SER A 235 -22.74 4.55 10.25
CA SER A 235 -24.06 4.98 9.81
C SER A 235 -24.74 5.84 10.89
N PRO A 236 -25.82 6.56 10.55
CA PRO A 236 -26.60 7.33 11.54
C PRO A 236 -27.19 6.50 12.67
N ASP A 237 -27.38 5.19 12.49
CA ASP A 237 -27.83 4.23 13.50
C ASP A 237 -26.67 3.52 14.23
N GLY A 238 -25.42 3.95 14.02
CA GLY A 238 -24.24 3.47 14.77
C GLY A 238 -23.65 2.14 14.28
N LYS A 239 -24.02 1.66 13.10
CA LYS A 239 -23.39 0.48 12.46
C LYS A 239 -22.06 0.87 11.83
N ILE A 240 -21.11 -0.05 11.84
CA ILE A 240 -19.81 0.14 11.19
C ILE A 240 -19.94 -0.08 9.68
N LEU A 241 -19.65 0.96 8.90
CA LEU A 241 -19.72 0.94 7.43
C LEU A 241 -18.41 0.48 6.78
N GLY A 242 -17.28 0.70 7.45
CA GLY A 242 -15.96 0.36 6.96
C GLY A 242 -14.86 1.00 7.81
N ALA A 243 -13.61 0.63 7.52
CA ALA A 243 -12.45 1.12 8.27
C ALA A 243 -11.24 1.28 7.35
N ASN A 244 -10.32 2.20 7.68
CA ASN A 244 -9.04 2.25 6.98
C ASN A 244 -8.11 1.10 7.43
N ARG A 245 -7.02 0.89 6.70
CA ARG A 245 -6.07 -0.19 6.99
C ARG A 245 -5.52 -0.13 8.43
N SER A 246 -5.16 1.07 8.91
CA SER A 246 -4.67 1.28 10.28
C SER A 246 -5.67 0.83 11.35
N ALA A 247 -6.97 1.03 11.15
CA ALA A 247 -8.00 0.54 12.06
C ALA A 247 -8.10 -0.98 12.09
N LEU A 248 -8.07 -1.63 10.92
CA LEU A 248 -8.09 -3.08 10.82
C LEU A 248 -6.85 -3.70 11.48
N GLU A 249 -5.67 -3.13 11.23
CA GLU A 249 -4.40 -3.54 11.86
C GLU A 249 -4.43 -3.36 13.39
N LEU A 250 -4.95 -2.23 13.88
CA LEU A 250 -4.98 -1.93 15.32
C LEU A 250 -5.99 -2.81 16.07
N LEU A 251 -7.12 -3.10 15.44
CA LEU A 251 -8.19 -3.93 15.99
C LEU A 251 -7.95 -5.44 15.80
N GLY A 252 -7.06 -5.83 14.89
CA GLY A 252 -6.77 -7.25 14.62
C GLY A 252 -7.93 -8.01 14.00
N ILE A 253 -8.77 -7.35 13.19
CA ILE A 253 -10.00 -7.91 12.64
C ILE A 253 -10.14 -7.58 11.15
N SER A 254 -10.72 -8.50 10.37
CA SER A 254 -11.00 -8.23 8.96
C SER A 254 -12.12 -7.21 8.77
N ALA A 255 -12.12 -6.49 7.65
CA ALA A 255 -13.16 -5.52 7.34
C ALA A 255 -14.56 -6.16 7.28
N ALA A 256 -14.65 -7.39 6.78
CA ALA A 256 -15.91 -8.15 6.76
C ALA A 256 -16.42 -8.44 8.17
N ALA A 257 -15.56 -8.95 9.06
CA ALA A 257 -15.94 -9.25 10.44
C ALA A 257 -16.26 -7.98 11.22
N LEU A 258 -15.52 -6.88 11.01
CA LEU A 258 -15.76 -5.60 11.68
C LEU A 258 -17.14 -5.02 11.34
N ARG A 259 -17.58 -5.09 10.08
CA ARG A 259 -18.91 -4.60 9.67
C ARG A 259 -20.08 -5.40 10.24
N MET A 260 -19.82 -6.62 10.73
CA MET A 260 -20.82 -7.42 11.45
C MET A 260 -20.93 -7.03 12.93
N GLN A 261 -20.04 -6.16 13.42
CA GLN A 261 -20.05 -5.68 14.79
C GLN A 261 -20.76 -4.33 14.90
N GLY A 262 -21.35 -4.10 16.08
CA GLY A 262 -21.81 -2.77 16.49
C GLY A 262 -20.69 -1.96 17.15
N LEU A 263 -20.84 -0.65 17.17
CA LEU A 263 -19.93 0.27 17.85
C LEU A 263 -19.60 -0.17 19.29
N GLU A 264 -20.63 -0.53 20.07
CA GLU A 264 -20.50 -0.90 21.47
C GLU A 264 -19.69 -2.19 21.65
N ALA A 265 -19.87 -3.17 20.76
CA ALA A 265 -19.13 -4.43 20.81
C ALA A 265 -17.64 -4.26 20.50
N VAL A 266 -17.26 -3.22 19.74
CA VAL A 266 -15.85 -2.97 19.37
C VAL A 266 -15.18 -2.02 20.35
N PHE A 267 -15.89 -0.95 20.74
CA PHE A 267 -15.31 0.21 21.43
C PHE A 267 -15.89 0.45 22.84
N GLY A 268 -16.86 -0.35 23.27
CA GLY A 268 -17.50 -0.21 24.59
C GLY A 268 -18.27 1.10 24.76
N ILE A 269 -18.67 1.74 23.66
CA ILE A 269 -19.38 3.02 23.66
C ILE A 269 -20.58 3.00 22.71
N THR A 270 -21.63 3.73 23.07
CA THR A 270 -22.83 3.91 22.25
C THR A 270 -22.73 5.19 21.40
N LEU A 271 -23.52 5.26 20.33
CA LEU A 271 -23.60 6.48 19.51
C LEU A 271 -24.07 7.68 20.35
N ALA A 272 -25.00 7.47 21.27
CA ALA A 272 -25.44 8.50 22.21
C ALA A 272 -24.30 9.01 23.10
N GLY A 273 -23.43 8.10 23.59
CA GLY A 273 -22.26 8.48 24.38
C GLY A 273 -21.25 9.33 23.59
N ILE A 274 -21.04 9.03 22.30
CA ILE A 274 -20.20 9.87 21.43
C ILE A 274 -20.82 11.26 21.25
N VAL A 275 -22.12 11.32 20.95
CA VAL A 275 -22.83 12.60 20.75
C VAL A 275 -22.78 13.45 22.02
N ASP A 276 -22.93 12.82 23.19
CA ASP A 276 -22.84 13.50 24.47
C ASP A 276 -21.43 14.07 24.70
N HIS A 277 -20.37 13.30 24.44
CA HIS A 277 -18.98 13.79 24.51
C HIS A 277 -18.76 15.02 23.60
N CYS A 278 -19.22 14.96 22.35
CA CYS A 278 -19.07 16.07 21.41
C CYS A 278 -19.82 17.34 21.85
N ARG A 279 -20.96 17.21 22.55
CA ARG A 279 -21.74 18.36 23.05
C ARG A 279 -21.04 19.10 24.19
N HIS A 280 -20.22 18.40 24.97
CA HIS A 280 -19.46 19.00 26.08
C HIS A 280 -18.21 19.77 25.60
N GLY A 281 -17.90 19.73 24.29
CA GLY A 281 -16.97 20.67 23.65
C GLY A 281 -15.51 20.57 24.07
N THR A 282 -15.09 19.43 24.64
CA THR A 282 -13.68 19.22 25.00
C THR A 282 -12.89 18.77 23.76
N ASP A 283 -11.81 19.47 23.42
CA ASP A 283 -10.83 19.04 22.40
C ASP A 283 -10.03 17.79 22.83
N GLU A 284 -10.25 17.29 24.05
CA GLU A 284 -9.60 16.08 24.54
C GLU A 284 -10.16 14.81 23.86
N PRO A 285 -9.29 13.93 23.35
CA PRO A 285 -9.70 12.64 22.82
C PRO A 285 -10.38 11.78 23.89
N LEU A 286 -11.52 11.21 23.52
CA LEU A 286 -12.22 10.24 24.35
C LEU A 286 -11.41 8.94 24.46
N LYS A 287 -11.25 8.42 25.68
CA LYS A 287 -10.64 7.10 25.89
C LYS A 287 -11.62 6.00 25.50
N LEU A 288 -11.30 5.26 24.43
CA LEU A 288 -12.08 4.11 23.99
C LEU A 288 -11.56 2.82 24.65
N ALA A 289 -12.46 1.94 25.06
CA ALA A 289 -12.10 0.59 25.48
C ALA A 289 -12.13 -0.33 24.26
N SER A 290 -11.03 -0.99 23.91
CA SER A 290 -11.10 -2.06 22.92
C SER A 290 -11.62 -3.31 23.59
N VAL A 291 -12.79 -3.79 23.15
CA VAL A 291 -13.45 -4.98 23.73
C VAL A 291 -13.05 -6.25 22.98
N LEU A 292 -12.52 -6.11 21.76
CA LEU A 292 -11.89 -7.19 21.01
C LEU A 292 -10.57 -7.56 21.69
N ARG A 293 -10.51 -8.75 22.28
CA ARG A 293 -9.28 -9.26 22.91
C ARG A 293 -8.26 -9.51 21.80
N HIS A 294 -7.07 -8.93 21.93
CA HIS A 294 -5.89 -9.44 21.24
C HIS A 294 -5.56 -10.78 21.88
N GLU A 295 -5.83 -11.90 21.19
CA GLU A 295 -5.12 -13.13 21.55
C GLU A 295 -3.63 -12.92 21.23
N PRO A 296 -2.73 -13.23 22.17
CA PRO A 296 -1.30 -12.96 22.05
C PRO A 296 -0.61 -13.79 20.96
#